data_AF-A0A0D0CH57-F1
#
_entry.id   AF-A0A0D0CH57-F1
#
_cell.length_a   1.000
_cell.length_b   1.000
_cell.length_c   1.000
_cell.angle_alpha   90.00
_cell.angle_beta   90.00
_cell.angle_gamma   90.00
#
_symmetry.space_group_name_H-M   'P 1'
#
loop_
_entity.id
_entity.type
_entity.pdbx_description
1 polymer ?
#
loop_
_entity_poly.entity_id
_entity_poly.type
_entity_poly.pdbx_seq_one_letter_code
_entity_poly.pdbx_strand_id
1 'polypeptide(L)'
;MAYVIKEEDVPASLYVNSDQTQVIYSQGSSLTWMKCGTKQVTTIGEDKKQAFTTVVSVSCSGKLLPLQLIYQGSTTKSCPQSTAPCYDKCISHGFVFEFSKTDTYWSTQETMKLLVNNIIVSYFDAEKDTLGLPPSQNAIWQIDIWSVHCSQQFQMWMKEFHLTIILQFVPGGCTS
;
A
#
# COMPACT_ATOMS: atom_id res chain seq x y z
N MET A 1 13.76 -1.68 16.02
CA MET A 1 13.90 -2.84 15.12
C MET A 1 14.51 -4.06 15.80
N ALA A 2 15.84 -4.18 15.90
CA ALA A 2 16.51 -5.41 16.35
C ALA A 2 16.11 -5.86 17.76
N TYR A 3 15.92 -4.90 18.67
CA TYR A 3 15.41 -5.18 20.02
C TYR A 3 14.05 -5.89 19.99
N VAL A 4 13.06 -5.34 19.28
CA VAL A 4 11.71 -5.93 19.18
C VAL A 4 11.75 -7.32 18.55
N ILE A 5 12.54 -7.51 17.48
CA ILE A 5 12.68 -8.82 16.84
C ILE A 5 13.18 -9.87 17.86
N LYS A 6 14.14 -9.49 18.70
CA LYS A 6 14.72 -10.38 19.70
C LYS A 6 13.77 -10.65 20.86
N GLU A 7 13.14 -9.62 21.43
CA GLU A 7 12.30 -9.79 22.62
C GLU A 7 10.97 -10.48 22.32
N GLU A 8 10.46 -10.32 21.11
CA GLU A 8 9.17 -10.87 20.66
C GLU A 8 9.35 -12.12 19.79
N ASP A 9 10.58 -12.61 19.64
CA ASP A 9 10.97 -13.76 18.81
C ASP A 9 10.36 -13.74 17.40
N VAL A 10 10.35 -12.56 16.75
CA VAL A 10 9.65 -12.37 15.47
C VAL A 10 10.42 -13.06 14.33
N PRO A 11 9.87 -14.11 13.70
CA PRO A 11 10.52 -14.75 12.56
C PRO A 11 10.49 -13.84 11.33
N ALA A 12 11.42 -14.06 10.40
CA ALA A 12 11.53 -13.23 9.18
C ALA A 12 10.24 -13.19 8.34
N SER A 13 9.42 -14.25 8.35
CA SER A 13 8.14 -14.25 7.65
C SER A 13 7.07 -13.38 8.31
N LEU A 14 7.16 -13.09 9.62
CA LEU A 14 6.24 -12.22 10.37
C LEU A 14 6.76 -10.78 10.49
N TYR A 15 7.76 -10.43 9.70
CA TYR A 15 8.17 -9.07 9.47
C TYR A 15 7.74 -8.68 8.06
N VAL A 16 6.89 -7.66 7.92
CA VAL A 16 6.48 -7.10 6.62
C VAL A 16 6.81 -5.61 6.56
N ASN A 17 7.44 -5.20 5.46
CA ASN A 17 7.60 -3.79 5.10
C ASN A 17 6.61 -3.45 3.98
N SER A 18 5.97 -2.27 4.08
CA SER A 18 5.10 -1.76 3.02
C SER A 18 5.50 -0.35 2.61
N ASP A 19 5.39 -0.09 1.31
CA ASP A 19 5.59 1.23 0.72
C ASP A 19 4.47 1.54 -0.29
N GLN A 20 4.23 2.82 -0.54
CA GLN A 20 3.22 3.30 -1.49
C GLN A 20 3.88 3.99 -2.67
N THR A 21 3.54 3.55 -3.88
CA THR A 21 4.05 4.16 -5.10
C THR A 21 2.92 4.59 -6.02
N GLN A 22 3.14 5.70 -6.72
CA GLN A 22 2.23 6.19 -7.74
C GLN A 22 2.45 5.44 -9.05
N VAL A 23 1.38 4.91 -9.63
CA VAL A 23 1.37 4.36 -10.99
C VAL A 23 0.63 5.29 -11.92
N ILE A 24 1.34 5.83 -12.90
CA ILE A 24 0.82 6.79 -13.88
C ILE A 24 0.33 6.04 -15.12
N TYR A 25 -0.91 6.29 -15.56
CA TYR A 25 -1.49 5.58 -16.72
C TYR A 25 -0.80 5.88 -18.05
N SER A 26 -0.35 7.13 -18.21
CA SER A 26 0.38 7.58 -19.39
C SER A 26 1.68 8.18 -18.90
N GLN A 27 2.80 7.55 -19.22
CA GLN A 27 4.09 8.20 -19.05
C GLN A 27 4.09 9.44 -19.96
N GLY A 28 4.30 10.62 -19.37
CA GLY A 28 4.51 11.84 -20.14
C GLY A 28 5.74 11.69 -21.02
N SER A 29 5.77 12.41 -22.14
CA SER A 29 6.95 12.52 -22.98
C SER A 29 7.68 13.81 -22.62
N SER A 30 9.01 13.78 -22.47
CA SER A 30 9.83 15.00 -22.39
C SER A 30 9.95 15.75 -23.72
N LEU A 31 9.28 15.25 -24.77
CA LEU A 31 9.18 15.89 -26.07
C LEU A 31 7.80 16.52 -26.23
N THR A 32 7.81 17.81 -26.55
CA THR A 32 6.62 18.58 -26.94
C THR A 32 6.83 19.11 -28.35
N TRP A 33 5.75 19.33 -29.10
CA TRP A 33 5.82 20.02 -30.38
C TRP A 33 5.00 21.31 -30.31
N MET A 34 5.68 22.45 -30.40
CA MET A 34 5.07 23.77 -30.33
C MET A 34 5.62 24.68 -31.42
N LYS A 35 4.86 25.71 -31.80
CA LYS A 35 5.32 26.72 -32.76
C LYS A 35 6.54 27.46 -32.20
N CYS A 36 7.55 27.64 -33.05
CA CYS A 36 8.76 28.39 -32.69
C CYS A 36 8.39 29.81 -32.23
N GLY A 37 8.84 30.21 -31.03
CA GLY A 37 8.51 31.49 -30.39
C GLY A 37 7.39 31.45 -29.34
N THR A 38 6.78 30.29 -29.08
CA THR A 38 5.82 30.14 -27.98
C THR A 38 6.52 30.22 -26.62
N LYS A 39 5.98 31.05 -25.70
CA LYS A 39 6.53 31.26 -24.35
C LYS A 39 6.06 30.26 -23.30
N GLN A 40 4.93 29.60 -23.54
CA GLN A 40 4.35 28.60 -22.64
C GLN A 40 4.19 27.28 -23.40
N VAL A 41 5.00 26.30 -23.05
CA VAL A 41 5.05 25.00 -23.70
C VAL A 41 4.40 24.00 -22.76
N THR A 42 3.24 23.47 -23.15
CA THR A 42 2.53 22.44 -22.39
C THR A 42 3.09 21.07 -22.76
N THR A 43 3.51 20.30 -21.76
CA THR A 43 3.96 18.92 -21.96
C THR A 43 2.78 17.96 -21.86
N ILE A 44 2.63 17.06 -22.85
CA ILE A 44 1.61 16.02 -22.82
C ILE A 44 1.94 15.05 -21.68
N GLY A 45 1.04 14.96 -20.69
CA GLY A 45 1.14 14.05 -19.56
C GLY A 45 1.72 14.65 -18.26
N GLU A 46 2.22 15.88 -18.27
CA GLU A 46 2.70 16.55 -17.04
C GLU A 46 1.58 17.30 -16.30
N ASP A 47 0.69 17.98 -17.04
CA ASP A 47 -0.34 18.85 -16.44
C ASP A 47 -1.54 18.09 -15.85
N LYS A 48 -1.89 16.92 -16.40
CA LYS A 48 -2.99 16.07 -15.91
C LYS A 48 -2.48 14.66 -15.61
N LYS A 49 -1.92 14.49 -14.41
CA LYS A 49 -1.49 13.20 -13.87
C LYS A 49 -2.71 12.34 -13.55
N GLN A 50 -3.13 11.51 -14.49
CA GLN A 50 -3.99 10.38 -14.17
C GLN A 50 -3.12 9.29 -13.58
N ALA A 51 -3.39 8.91 -12.34
CA ALA A 51 -2.65 7.89 -11.64
C ALA A 51 -3.53 7.17 -10.62
N PHE A 52 -3.03 6.05 -10.12
CA PHE A 52 -3.54 5.36 -8.95
C PHE A 52 -2.36 5.06 -8.01
N THR A 53 -2.65 4.84 -6.73
CA THR A 53 -1.63 4.41 -5.76
C THR A 53 -1.59 2.89 -5.71
N THR A 54 -0.40 2.31 -5.74
CA THR A 54 -0.17 0.90 -5.43
C THR A 54 0.54 0.79 -4.11
N VAL A 55 -0.02 0.02 -3.19
CA VAL A 55 0.66 -0.37 -1.94
C VAL A 55 1.31 -1.72 -2.17
N VAL A 56 2.63 -1.75 -2.00
CA VAL A 56 3.45 -2.96 -2.13
C VAL A 56 3.87 -3.38 -0.75
N SER A 57 3.67 -4.65 -0.40
CA SER A 57 4.06 -5.22 0.89
C SER A 57 4.93 -6.45 0.68
N VAL A 58 6.08 -6.50 1.33
CA VAL A 58 7.06 -7.59 1.18
C VAL A 58 7.49 -8.06 2.57
N SER A 59 7.49 -9.37 2.77
CA SER A 59 8.01 -9.95 4.01
C SER A 59 9.54 -10.00 4.02
N CYS A 60 10.15 -10.02 5.20
CA CYS A 60 11.59 -10.22 5.33
C CYS A 60 12.04 -11.62 4.91
N SER A 61 11.12 -12.59 4.77
CA SER A 61 11.37 -13.88 4.12
C SER A 61 11.38 -13.83 2.57
N GLY A 62 11.15 -12.65 1.97
CA GLY A 62 11.16 -12.44 0.52
C GLY A 62 9.85 -12.75 -0.19
N LYS A 63 8.74 -12.90 0.54
CA LYS A 63 7.41 -13.11 -0.06
C LYS A 63 6.76 -11.77 -0.37
N LEU A 64 6.35 -11.60 -1.62
CA LEU A 64 5.50 -10.47 -2.04
C LEU A 64 4.05 -10.78 -1.66
N LEU A 65 3.43 -9.89 -0.90
CA LEU A 65 2.01 -9.97 -0.56
C LEU A 65 1.16 -9.42 -1.71
N PRO A 66 -0.15 -9.74 -1.74
CA PRO A 66 -1.06 -9.15 -2.71
C PRO A 66 -1.03 -7.62 -2.71
N LEU A 67 -1.19 -7.03 -3.89
CA LEU A 67 -1.17 -5.58 -4.06
C LEU A 67 -2.52 -4.95 -3.70
N GLN A 68 -2.49 -3.81 -3.02
CA GLN A 68 -3.64 -2.92 -2.91
C GLN A 68 -3.50 -1.79 -3.94
N LEU A 69 -4.56 -1.54 -4.70
CA LEU A 69 -4.58 -0.58 -5.79
C LEU A 69 -5.69 0.44 -5.53
N ILE A 70 -5.34 1.70 -5.31
CA ILE A 70 -6.27 2.75 -4.86
C ILE A 70 -6.48 3.77 -5.98
N TYR A 71 -7.70 3.80 -6.49
CA TYR A 71 -8.13 4.64 -7.60
C TYR A 71 -8.79 5.92 -7.07
N GLN A 72 -8.67 7.01 -7.83
CA GLN A 72 -9.40 8.24 -7.55
C GLN A 72 -10.91 8.05 -7.82
N GLY A 73 -11.75 8.46 -6.87
CA GLY A 73 -13.20 8.56 -7.04
C GLY A 73 -14.00 7.92 -5.90
N SER A 74 -15.32 7.84 -6.08
CA SER A 74 -16.26 7.59 -4.97
C SER A 74 -17.06 6.29 -5.08
N THR A 75 -16.91 5.53 -6.17
CA THR A 75 -17.69 4.31 -6.41
C THR A 75 -16.82 3.22 -7.04
N THR A 76 -17.32 1.99 -7.03
CA THR A 76 -16.67 0.85 -7.71
C THR A 76 -16.43 1.06 -9.20
N LYS A 77 -17.18 1.98 -9.85
CA LYS A 77 -16.97 2.35 -11.26
C LYS A 77 -15.66 3.11 -11.50
N SER A 78 -15.01 3.60 -10.44
CA SER A 78 -13.68 4.22 -10.50
C SER A 78 -12.55 3.19 -10.59
N CYS A 79 -12.82 1.94 -10.22
CA CYS A 79 -11.88 0.84 -10.30
C CYS A 79 -12.00 0.11 -11.65
N PRO A 80 -11.04 -0.76 -12.00
CA PRO A 80 -11.13 -1.61 -13.18
C PRO A 80 -12.41 -2.45 -13.17
N GLN A 81 -13.06 -2.56 -14.32
CA GLN A 81 -14.24 -3.41 -14.49
C GLN A 81 -13.85 -4.89 -14.48
N SER A 82 -14.79 -5.76 -14.11
CA SER A 82 -14.58 -7.22 -14.14
C SER A 82 -14.26 -7.76 -15.54
N THR A 83 -14.65 -7.03 -16.58
CA THR A 83 -14.33 -7.34 -17.98
C THR A 83 -12.94 -6.87 -18.42
N ALA A 84 -12.20 -6.16 -17.56
CA ALA A 84 -10.88 -5.67 -17.91
C ALA A 84 -9.89 -6.84 -18.11
N PRO A 85 -8.92 -6.70 -19.04
CA PRO A 85 -7.91 -7.73 -19.24
C PRO A 85 -7.20 -8.10 -17.92
N CYS A 86 -7.05 -9.40 -17.68
CA CYS A 86 -6.40 -9.95 -16.49
C CYS A 86 -7.09 -9.66 -15.14
N TYR A 87 -8.31 -9.11 -15.10
CA TYR A 87 -9.03 -8.84 -13.84
C TYR A 87 -9.14 -10.10 -12.97
N ASP A 88 -9.65 -11.19 -13.53
CA ASP A 88 -9.82 -12.46 -12.80
C ASP A 88 -8.50 -13.01 -12.26
N LYS A 89 -7.40 -12.82 -13.01
CA LYS A 89 -6.06 -13.21 -12.57
C LYS A 89 -5.63 -12.40 -11.35
N CYS A 90 -5.82 -11.08 -11.37
CA CYS A 90 -5.53 -10.21 -10.22
C CYS A 90 -6.32 -10.65 -8.97
N ILE A 91 -7.63 -10.87 -9.12
CA ILE A 91 -8.48 -11.32 -8.01
C ILE A 91 -8.05 -12.69 -7.50
N SER A 92 -7.71 -13.63 -8.38
CA SER A 92 -7.23 -14.97 -8.00
C SER A 92 -5.93 -14.95 -7.19
N HIS A 93 -5.10 -13.91 -7.38
CA HIS A 93 -3.89 -13.66 -6.60
C HIS A 93 -4.14 -12.77 -5.36
N GLY A 94 -5.40 -12.46 -5.04
CA GLY A 94 -5.79 -11.70 -3.86
C GLY A 94 -5.56 -10.18 -3.98
N PHE A 95 -5.33 -9.65 -5.18
CA PHE A 95 -5.17 -8.20 -5.35
C PHE A 95 -6.49 -7.50 -5.04
N VAL A 96 -6.39 -6.33 -4.40
CA VAL A 96 -7.57 -5.57 -3.96
C VAL A 96 -7.62 -4.24 -4.73
N PHE A 97 -8.73 -4.01 -5.41
CA PHE A 97 -9.02 -2.74 -6.06
C PHE A 97 -9.93 -1.90 -5.15
N GLU A 98 -9.42 -0.75 -4.74
CA GLU A 98 -10.11 0.20 -3.87
C GLU A 98 -10.27 1.56 -4.57
N PHE A 99 -11.19 2.37 -4.07
CA PHE A 99 -11.31 3.77 -4.48
C PHE A 99 -11.22 4.66 -3.23
N SER A 100 -10.51 5.78 -3.35
CA SER A 100 -10.14 6.61 -2.20
C SER A 100 -11.31 7.30 -1.51
N LYS A 101 -12.46 7.44 -2.19
CA LYS A 101 -13.59 8.29 -1.79
C LYS A 101 -13.21 9.77 -1.63
N THR A 102 -12.14 10.19 -2.29
CA THR A 102 -11.67 11.58 -2.32
C THR A 102 -11.41 12.03 -3.75
N ASP A 103 -11.11 13.32 -3.91
CA ASP A 103 -10.66 13.90 -5.18
C ASP A 103 -9.20 13.52 -5.52
N THR A 104 -8.56 12.64 -4.74
CA THR A 104 -7.19 12.16 -4.96
C THR A 104 -7.16 10.63 -5.06
N TYR A 105 -6.02 10.05 -5.44
CA TYR A 105 -5.80 8.59 -5.45
C TYR A 105 -4.96 8.11 -4.26
N TRP A 106 -4.74 8.96 -3.25
CA TRP A 106 -3.95 8.60 -2.07
C TRP A 106 -4.74 7.72 -1.11
N SER A 107 -4.00 6.96 -0.28
CA SER A 107 -4.57 6.16 0.78
C SER A 107 -5.37 7.01 1.76
N THR A 108 -6.50 6.50 2.23
CA THR A 108 -7.25 7.10 3.32
C THR A 108 -7.17 6.19 4.54
N GLN A 109 -7.68 6.65 5.69
CA GLN A 109 -7.77 5.76 6.84
C GLN A 109 -8.60 4.51 6.53
N GLU A 110 -9.65 4.63 5.72
CA GLU A 110 -10.48 3.50 5.33
C GLU A 110 -9.70 2.50 4.49
N THR A 111 -8.99 2.97 3.45
CA THR A 111 -8.20 2.05 2.60
C THR A 111 -7.03 1.42 3.37
N MET A 112 -6.42 2.14 4.31
CA MET A 112 -5.38 1.57 5.18
C MET A 112 -5.92 0.48 6.10
N LYS A 113 -7.14 0.64 6.63
CA LYS A 113 -7.80 -0.44 7.40
C LYS A 113 -8.09 -1.66 6.52
N LEU A 114 -8.51 -1.44 5.28
CA LEU A 114 -8.74 -2.51 4.31
C LEU A 114 -7.44 -3.24 3.95
N LEU A 115 -6.32 -2.51 3.79
CA LEU A 115 -4.99 -3.10 3.60
C LEU A 115 -4.63 -4.02 4.76
N VAL A 116 -4.79 -3.54 5.99
CA VAL A 116 -4.47 -4.31 7.19
C VAL A 116 -5.31 -5.58 7.26
N ASN A 117 -6.63 -5.45 7.15
CA ASN A 117 -7.55 -6.58 7.30
C ASN A 117 -7.42 -7.62 6.20
N ASN A 118 -7.33 -7.19 4.94
CA ASN A 118 -7.44 -8.08 3.79
C ASN A 118 -6.09 -8.65 3.33
N ILE A 119 -4.98 -7.97 3.68
CA ILE A 119 -3.65 -8.33 3.17
C ILE A 119 -2.70 -8.63 4.34
N ILE A 120 -2.47 -7.67 5.24
CA ILE A 120 -1.42 -7.80 6.28
C ILE A 120 -1.78 -8.88 7.31
N VAL A 121 -2.98 -8.81 7.89
CA VAL A 121 -3.48 -9.75 8.90
C VAL A 121 -3.62 -11.15 8.30
N SER A 122 -4.28 -11.25 7.15
CA SER A 122 -4.47 -12.54 6.47
C SER A 122 -3.15 -13.24 6.15
N TYR A 123 -2.12 -12.49 5.75
CA TYR A 123 -0.79 -13.03 5.54
C TYR A 123 -0.14 -13.50 6.85
N PHE A 124 -0.16 -12.68 7.91
CA PHE A 124 0.45 -13.06 9.18
C PHE A 124 -0.22 -14.29 9.80
N ASP A 125 -1.54 -14.38 9.75
CA ASP A 125 -2.26 -15.53 10.31
C ASP A 125 -1.90 -16.82 9.54
N ALA A 126 -1.84 -16.75 8.20
CA ALA A 126 -1.42 -17.89 7.38
C ALA A 126 0.05 -18.32 7.64
N GLU A 127 0.96 -17.37 7.84
CA GLU A 127 2.35 -17.68 8.17
C GLU A 127 2.50 -18.23 9.60
N LYS A 128 1.73 -17.73 10.57
CA LYS A 128 1.69 -18.29 11.93
C LYS A 128 1.24 -19.75 11.89
N ASP A 129 0.17 -20.04 11.17
CA ASP A 129 -0.34 -21.41 10.99
C ASP A 129 0.71 -22.31 10.34
N THR A 130 1.38 -21.82 9.28
CA THR A 130 2.44 -22.56 8.57
C THR A 130 3.64 -22.87 9.46
N LEU A 131 3.99 -21.95 10.37
CA LEU A 131 5.10 -22.11 11.31
C LEU A 131 4.70 -22.84 12.60
N GLY A 132 3.41 -23.15 12.80
CA GLY A 132 2.91 -23.74 14.04
C GLY A 132 3.02 -22.79 15.25
N LEU A 133 2.98 -21.48 15.00
CA LEU A 133 3.07 -20.45 16.03
C LEU A 133 1.70 -20.12 16.62
N PRO A 134 1.61 -19.70 17.90
CA PRO A 134 0.35 -19.33 18.50
C PRO A 134 -0.25 -18.08 17.84
N PRO A 135 -1.58 -17.91 17.81
CA PRO A 135 -2.22 -16.69 17.30
C PRO A 135 -1.73 -15.40 17.97
N SER A 136 -1.34 -15.51 19.25
CA SER A 136 -0.77 -14.42 20.05
C SER A 136 0.66 -14.03 19.67
N GLN A 137 1.32 -14.76 18.76
CA GLN A 137 2.66 -14.42 18.28
C GLN A 137 2.66 -13.02 17.69
N ASN A 138 3.60 -12.20 18.14
CA ASN A 138 3.78 -10.85 17.64
C ASN A 138 4.43 -10.85 16.25
N ALA A 139 3.96 -9.92 15.42
CA ALA A 139 4.45 -9.64 14.08
C ALA A 139 4.82 -8.15 13.97
N ILE A 140 5.73 -7.82 13.06
CA ILE A 140 6.15 -6.44 12.80
C ILE A 140 5.62 -6.02 11.45
N TRP A 141 4.93 -4.89 11.44
CA TRP A 141 4.58 -4.19 10.21
C TRP A 141 5.29 -2.84 10.18
N GLN A 142 6.16 -2.66 9.19
CA GLN A 142 6.95 -1.45 9.02
C GLN A 142 6.42 -0.61 7.86
N ILE A 143 6.14 0.67 8.13
CA ILE A 143 5.66 1.64 7.14
C ILE A 143 6.34 3.00 7.33
N ASP A 144 6.28 3.87 6.33
CA ASP A 144 6.80 5.23 6.41
C ASP A 144 5.98 6.15 7.32
N ILE A 145 6.62 7.22 7.82
CA ILE A 145 5.93 8.29 8.55
C ILE A 145 5.17 9.15 7.54
N TRP A 146 3.87 8.89 7.44
CA TRP A 146 2.93 9.69 6.67
C TRP A 146 1.69 10.05 7.50
N SER A 147 1.00 11.13 7.13
CA SER A 147 -0.05 11.75 7.96
C SER A 147 -1.19 10.80 8.33
N VAL A 148 -1.61 9.91 7.41
CA VAL A 148 -2.64 8.90 7.70
C VAL A 148 -2.10 7.82 8.64
N HIS A 149 -0.89 7.31 8.38
CA HIS A 149 -0.24 6.26 9.18
C HIS A 149 -0.01 6.69 10.62
N CYS A 150 0.41 7.94 10.80
CA CYS A 150 0.68 8.53 12.11
C CYS A 150 -0.57 9.12 12.77
N SER A 151 -1.73 9.10 12.12
CA SER A 151 -2.95 9.64 12.73
C SER A 151 -3.32 8.88 14.01
N GLN A 152 -3.71 9.61 15.05
CA GLN A 152 -4.12 9.01 16.32
C GLN A 152 -5.25 7.99 16.12
N GLN A 153 -6.19 8.31 15.23
CA GLN A 153 -7.31 7.45 14.90
C GLN A 153 -6.87 6.09 14.33
N PHE A 154 -5.90 6.08 13.41
CA PHE A 154 -5.38 4.84 12.85
C PHE A 154 -4.57 4.05 13.88
N GLN A 155 -3.70 4.72 14.65
CA GLN A 155 -2.89 4.06 15.68
C GLN A 155 -3.74 3.46 16.82
N MET A 156 -4.78 4.16 17.27
CA MET A 156 -5.71 3.63 18.27
C MET A 156 -6.46 2.42 17.74
N TRP A 157 -6.93 2.48 16.49
CA TRP A 157 -7.58 1.36 15.84
C TRP A 157 -6.66 0.13 15.73
N MET A 158 -5.40 0.31 15.34
CA MET A 158 -4.42 -0.80 15.34
C MET A 158 -4.24 -1.41 16.74
N LYS A 159 -4.13 -0.57 17.77
CA LYS A 159 -3.98 -1.04 19.16
C LYS A 159 -5.23 -1.72 19.71
N GLU A 160 -6.42 -1.38 19.21
CA GLU A 160 -7.68 -1.98 19.67
C GLU A 160 -7.97 -3.31 18.97
N PHE A 161 -7.74 -3.40 17.66
CA PHE A 161 -8.17 -4.53 16.83
C PHE A 161 -7.05 -5.48 16.39
N HIS A 162 -5.79 -5.02 16.42
CA HIS A 162 -4.63 -5.78 15.92
C HIS A 162 -3.49 -5.83 16.94
N LEU A 163 -3.81 -6.32 18.14
CA LEU A 163 -2.91 -6.36 19.31
C LEU A 163 -1.57 -7.05 19.05
N THR A 164 -1.53 -8.03 18.15
CA THR A 164 -0.30 -8.78 17.83
C THR A 164 0.54 -8.15 16.73
N ILE A 165 0.15 -6.98 16.20
CA ILE A 165 0.89 -6.28 15.15
C ILE A 165 1.59 -5.07 15.76
N ILE A 166 2.91 -5.15 15.82
CA ILE A 166 3.77 -4.06 16.26
C ILE A 166 4.06 -3.17 15.07
N LEU A 167 3.46 -1.97 15.08
CA LEU A 167 3.68 -0.96 14.06
C LEU A 167 5.03 -0.27 14.26
N GLN A 168 5.91 -0.35 13.25
CA GLN A 168 7.18 0.37 13.23
C GLN A 168 7.22 1.39 12.11
N PHE A 169 7.82 2.55 12.40
CA PHE A 169 7.88 3.65 11.47
C PHE A 169 9.29 3.87 10.92
N VAL A 170 9.41 4.05 9.60
CA VAL A 170 10.63 4.56 8.96
C VAL A 170 10.64 6.08 9.11
N PRO A 171 11.69 6.71 9.68
CA PRO A 171 11.80 8.16 9.77
C PRO A 171 11.69 8.85 8.41
N GLY A 172 11.16 10.07 8.40
CA GLY A 172 11.10 10.88 7.18
C GLY A 172 12.49 11.20 6.64
N GLY A 173 12.63 11.22 5.31
CA GLY A 173 13.90 11.54 4.64
C GLY A 173 14.88 10.37 4.51
N CYS A 174 14.44 9.13 4.78
CA CYS A 174 15.25 7.92 4.64
C CYS A 174 15.15 7.24 3.26
N THR A 175 14.65 7.95 2.24
CA THR A 175 14.58 7.49 0.85
C THR A 175 15.71 8.16 0.05
N SER A 176 16.96 7.78 0.33
CA SER A 176 18.15 8.24 -0.42
C SER A 176 18.52 7.30 -1.55
#